data_AF-A0A6A5UL09-F1
#
_entry.id   AF-A0A6A5UL09-F1
#
_cell.length_a   1.000
_cell.length_b   1.000
_cell.length_c   1.000
_cell.angle_alpha   90.00
_cell.angle_beta   90.00
_cell.angle_gamma   90.00
#
_symmetry.space_group_name_H-M   'P 1'
#
loop_
_entity.id
_entity.type
_entity.pdbx_description
1 polymer ?
#
loop_
_entity_poly.entity_id
_entity_poly.type
_entity_poly.pdbx_seq_one_letter_code
_entity_poly.pdbx_strand_id
1 'polypeptide(L)'
;IKALGEITGFIEVTRPYSLRYVGGKAFNNNGNISETVQNLIMGHANIRTFLKHYLSRRVTVDTQAVVRGILPQDALIQAACTMSRSINARRPRRLTQEQSTLVKNNPIIYSLLVQREQLKGCLKNRTKHLKYKELSYKLN
;
A
#
# COMPACT_ATOMS: atom_id res chain seq x y z
N ILE A 1 -0.10 1.70 -7.25
CA ILE A 1 0.12 1.85 -5.79
C ILE A 1 -1.07 2.50 -5.08
N LYS A 2 -1.66 3.58 -5.61
CA LYS A 2 -2.87 4.19 -5.04
C LYS A 2 -4.02 3.18 -4.81
N ALA A 3 -4.39 2.43 -5.85
CA ALA A 3 -5.39 1.36 -5.75
C ALA A 3 -5.03 0.29 -4.69
N LEU A 4 -3.74 -0.06 -4.57
CA LEU A 4 -3.29 -1.00 -3.55
C LEU A 4 -3.49 -0.42 -2.14
N GLY A 5 -3.20 0.87 -1.95
CA GLY A 5 -3.45 1.56 -0.69
C GLY A 5 -4.93 1.61 -0.31
N GLU A 6 -5.80 1.84 -1.30
CA GLU A 6 -7.24 1.82 -1.15
C GLU A 6 -7.75 0.43 -0.76
N ILE A 7 -7.26 -0.63 -1.40
CA ILE A 7 -7.59 -2.03 -1.08
C ILE A 7 -7.14 -2.40 0.34
N THR A 8 -5.91 -2.03 0.72
CA THR A 8 -5.38 -2.24 2.08
C THR A 8 -6.13 -1.41 3.13
N GLY A 9 -6.83 -0.36 2.70
CA GLY A 9 -7.65 0.48 3.56
C GLY A 9 -6.89 1.60 4.26
N PHE A 10 -5.73 1.98 3.74
CA PHE A 10 -5.03 3.18 4.22
C PHE A 10 -5.89 4.42 3.98
N ILE A 11 -6.06 5.24 5.00
CA ILE A 11 -6.73 6.55 4.92
C ILE A 11 -5.88 7.53 4.12
N GLU A 12 -4.55 7.47 4.30
CA GLU A 12 -3.62 8.30 3.53
C GLU A 12 -3.33 7.68 2.16
N VAL A 13 -3.23 8.54 1.13
CA VAL A 13 -2.90 8.11 -0.23
C VAL A 13 -1.53 7.45 -0.24
N THR A 14 -1.47 6.16 -0.57
CA THR A 14 -0.20 5.43 -0.70
C THR A 14 0.54 5.88 -1.96
N ARG A 15 1.63 6.61 -1.76
CA ARG A 15 2.55 7.05 -2.82
C ARG A 15 3.83 6.22 -2.80
N PRO A 16 4.56 6.09 -3.92
CA PRO A 16 5.88 5.44 -3.92
C PRO A 16 6.81 6.01 -2.84
N TYR A 17 6.78 7.33 -2.65
CA TYR A 17 7.54 8.01 -1.62
C TYR A 17 7.19 7.53 -0.20
N SER A 18 5.91 7.35 0.12
CA SER A 18 5.47 6.84 1.44
C SER A 18 6.03 5.43 1.72
N LEU A 19 6.06 4.57 0.70
CA LEU A 19 6.65 3.23 0.83
C LEU A 19 8.17 3.30 1.02
N ARG A 20 8.86 4.16 0.27
CA ARG A 20 10.30 4.39 0.44
C ARG A 20 10.63 4.98 1.81
N TYR A 21 9.76 5.85 2.33
CA TYR A 21 9.84 6.40 3.68
C TYR A 21 9.72 5.33 4.76
N VAL A 22 8.71 4.46 4.68
CA VAL A 22 8.55 3.35 5.62
C VAL A 22 9.69 2.34 5.51
N GLY A 23 10.10 1.97 4.29
CA GLY A 23 11.21 1.06 4.06
C GLY A 23 12.53 1.60 4.61
N GLY A 24 12.85 2.88 4.31
CA GLY A 24 14.03 3.55 4.83
C GLY A 24 14.08 3.57 6.36
N LYS A 25 12.93 3.83 7.01
CA LYS A 25 12.81 3.75 8.46
C LYS A 25 13.03 2.33 8.99
N ALA A 26 12.51 1.31 8.33
CA ALA A 26 12.72 -0.08 8.73
C ALA A 26 14.20 -0.47 8.64
N PHE A 27 14.91 0.00 7.61
CA PHE A 27 16.35 -0.19 7.49
C PHE A 27 17.12 0.52 8.60
N ASN A 28 16.77 1.77 8.91
CA ASN A 28 17.41 2.56 9.97
C ASN A 28 17.30 1.92 11.36
N ASN A 29 16.18 1.27 11.62
CA ASN A 29 15.88 0.68 12.93
C ASN A 29 16.38 -0.75 13.06
N ASN A 30 16.95 -1.33 12.00
CA ASN A 30 17.49 -2.67 12.01
C ASN A 30 18.98 -2.63 12.38
N GLY A 31 19.34 -3.20 13.53
CA GLY A 31 20.73 -3.24 13.99
C GLY A 31 21.69 -3.99 13.07
N ASN A 32 21.18 -4.81 12.14
CA ASN A 32 21.99 -5.55 11.16
C ASN A 32 22.26 -4.76 9.86
N ILE A 33 21.69 -3.56 9.70
CA ILE A 33 21.86 -2.74 8.50
C ILE A 33 22.70 -1.52 8.86
N SER A 34 23.92 -1.46 8.33
CA SER A 34 24.78 -0.29 8.48
C SER A 34 24.26 0.91 7.68
N GLU A 35 24.71 2.10 8.06
CA GLU A 35 24.43 3.35 7.32
C GLU A 35 24.81 3.25 5.83
N THR A 36 25.96 2.63 5.54
CA THR A 36 26.45 2.45 4.17
C THR A 36 25.54 1.53 3.35
N VAL A 37 25.10 0.40 3.92
CA VAL A 37 24.18 -0.53 3.26
C VAL A 37 22.80 0.12 3.10
N GLN A 38 22.32 0.83 4.11
CA GLN A 38 21.08 1.59 4.01
C GLN A 38 21.12 2.59 2.85
N ASN A 39 22.18 3.39 2.76
CA ASN A 39 22.34 4.37 1.68
C ASN A 39 22.50 3.71 0.31
N LEU A 40 23.16 2.55 0.22
CA LEU A 40 23.23 1.76 -1.01
C LEU A 40 21.83 1.30 -1.46
N ILE A 41 21.05 0.67 -0.57
CA ILE A 41 19.69 0.21 -0.85
C ILE A 41 18.80 1.40 -1.25
N MET A 42 18.96 2.53 -0.56
CA MET A 42 18.21 3.75 -0.79
C MET A 42 18.78 4.60 -1.94
N GLY A 43 19.84 4.17 -2.63
CA GLY A 43 20.48 4.94 -3.71
C GLY A 43 20.88 6.37 -3.31
N HIS A 44 21.32 6.57 -2.07
CA HIS A 44 21.76 7.87 -1.56
C HIS A 44 23.28 7.95 -1.60
N ALA A 45 23.82 9.05 -2.12
CA ALA A 45 25.26 9.32 -2.08
C ALA A 45 25.78 9.66 -0.66
N ASN A 46 24.90 10.15 0.22
CA ASN A 46 25.23 10.56 1.59
C ASN A 46 23.99 10.39 2.49
N ILE A 47 24.22 10.02 3.75
CA ILE A 47 23.20 9.89 4.80
C ILE A 47 22.38 11.16 5.02
N ARG A 48 22.92 12.35 4.72
CA ARG A 48 22.19 13.63 4.79
C ARG A 48 20.87 13.61 4.04
N THR A 49 20.80 12.90 2.90
CA THR A 49 19.55 12.73 2.15
C THR A 49 18.53 11.93 2.96
N PHE A 50 18.96 10.85 3.61
CA PHE A 50 18.12 10.08 4.52
C PHE A 50 17.65 10.93 5.70
N LEU A 51 18.56 11.61 6.40
CA LEU A 51 18.22 12.43 7.57
C LEU A 51 17.21 13.53 7.23
N LYS A 52 17.38 14.18 6.07
CA LYS A 52 16.49 15.26 5.64
C LYS A 52 15.11 14.77 5.24
N HIS A 53 15.03 13.69 4.46
CA HIS A 53 13.81 13.29 3.74
C HIS A 53 13.16 11.99 4.23
N TYR A 54 13.88 11.13 4.95
CA TYR A 54 13.42 9.77 5.26
C TYR A 54 13.49 9.41 6.74
N LEU A 55 14.25 10.15 7.54
CA LEU A 55 14.22 10.00 9.00
C LEU A 55 12.82 10.32 9.53
N SER A 56 12.34 9.45 10.43
CA SER A 56 11.02 9.61 11.02
C SER A 56 10.95 10.91 11.81
N ARG A 57 9.96 11.76 11.52
CA ARG A 57 9.68 12.96 12.35
C ARG A 57 8.82 12.64 13.57
N ARG A 58 8.29 11.42 13.64
CA ARG A 58 7.60 10.89 14.82
C ARG A 58 8.63 10.24 15.71
N VAL A 59 8.61 10.57 17.00
CA VAL A 59 9.37 9.84 18.01
C VAL A 59 8.78 8.45 18.12
N THR A 60 9.57 7.43 17.79
CA THR A 60 9.10 6.03 17.70
C THR A 60 9.71 5.16 18.78
N VAL A 61 10.13 5.79 19.87
CA VAL A 61 10.63 5.16 21.08
C VAL A 61 9.69 5.55 22.22
N ASP A 62 9.55 4.67 23.21
CA ASP A 62 8.77 4.95 24.40
C ASP A 62 9.55 5.90 25.32
N THR A 63 9.41 7.21 25.08
CA THR A 63 10.15 8.23 25.84
C THR A 63 9.76 8.24 27.31
N GLN A 64 8.52 7.88 27.64
CA GLN A 64 8.08 7.78 29.03
C GLN A 64 8.79 6.63 29.75
N ALA A 65 8.88 5.46 29.11
CA ALA A 65 9.61 4.33 29.67
C ALA A 65 11.09 4.65 29.89
N VAL A 66 11.72 5.32 28.92
CA VAL A 66 13.12 5.79 29.02
C VAL A 66 13.31 6.72 30.21
N VAL A 67 12.49 7.76 30.36
CA VAL A 67 12.59 8.72 31.49
C VAL A 67 12.37 8.03 32.84
N ARG A 68 11.51 7.01 32.89
CA ARG A 68 11.20 6.27 34.12
C ARG A 68 12.15 5.11 34.41
N GLY A 69 13.07 4.78 33.50
CA GLY A 69 13.95 3.62 33.62
C GLY A 69 13.20 2.28 33.62
N ILE A 70 12.01 2.21 33.01
CA ILE A 70 11.21 0.99 32.90
C ILE A 70 11.32 0.40 31.49
N LEU A 71 10.86 -0.84 31.32
CA LEU A 71 10.88 -1.52 30.04
C LEU A 71 9.96 -0.80 29.01
N PRO A 72 10.48 -0.41 27.83
CA PRO A 72 9.70 0.20 26.76
C PRO A 72 8.58 -0.70 26.21
N GLN A 73 7.43 -0.10 25.87
CA GLN A 73 6.35 -0.79 25.17
C GLN A 73 6.49 -0.64 23.64
N ASP A 74 7.55 -1.21 23.06
CA ASP A 74 7.91 -1.01 21.65
C ASP A 74 6.80 -1.37 20.67
N ALA A 75 6.08 -2.47 20.91
CA ALA A 75 4.97 -2.89 20.06
C ALA A 75 3.84 -1.84 20.01
N LEU A 76 3.53 -1.22 21.15
CA LEU A 76 2.49 -0.20 21.25
C LEU A 76 2.91 1.09 20.53
N ILE A 77 4.15 1.53 20.76
CA ILE A 77 4.70 2.71 20.06
C ILE A 77 4.78 2.46 18.55
N GLN A 78 5.21 1.27 18.12
CA GLN A 78 5.26 0.90 16.72
C GLN A 78 3.86 0.90 16.09
N ALA A 79 2.85 0.33 16.76
CA ALA A 79 1.47 0.37 16.29
C ALA A 79 0.95 1.82 16.16
N ALA A 80 1.27 2.68 17.13
CA ALA A 80 0.85 4.08 17.14
C ALA A 80 1.60 4.95 16.10
N CYS A 81 2.83 4.61 15.73
CA CYS A 81 3.67 5.46 14.89
C CYS A 81 3.87 4.95 13.45
N THR A 82 3.31 3.79 13.09
CA THR A 82 3.39 3.23 11.72
C THR A 82 2.26 3.73 10.82
N MET A 83 2.45 3.58 9.49
CA MET A 83 1.38 3.83 8.52
C MET A 83 0.16 2.94 8.74
N SER A 84 0.33 1.76 9.35
CA SER A 84 -0.77 0.85 9.70
C SER A 84 -1.81 1.47 10.62
N ARG A 85 -1.45 2.48 11.43
CA ARG A 85 -2.43 3.27 12.20
C ARG A 85 -3.51 3.89 11.31
N SER A 86 -3.15 4.27 10.08
CA SER A 86 -4.09 4.87 9.13
C SER A 86 -5.02 3.84 8.47
N ILE A 87 -4.92 2.55 8.80
CA ILE A 87 -5.84 1.54 8.27
C ILE A 87 -7.20 1.78 8.92
N ASN A 88 -8.19 2.11 8.10
CA ASN A 88 -9.57 2.19 8.56
C ASN A 88 -10.13 0.76 8.75
N ALA A 89 -10.23 0.32 10.00
CA ALA A 89 -10.78 -0.99 10.35
C ALA A 89 -12.25 -1.16 9.95
N ARG A 90 -13.01 -0.07 9.83
CA ARG A 90 -14.44 -0.08 9.45
C ARG A 90 -14.66 -0.03 7.94
N ARG A 91 -13.60 0.09 7.13
CA ARG A 91 -13.74 0.16 5.67
C ARG A 91 -14.21 -1.20 5.13
N PRO A 92 -15.35 -1.27 4.41
CA PRO A 92 -15.80 -2.51 3.79
C PRO A 92 -14.74 -2.99 2.77
N ARG A 93 -14.20 -4.20 2.98
CA ARG A 93 -13.21 -4.82 2.07
C ARG A 93 -13.82 -5.89 1.16
N ARG A 94 -15.03 -6.33 1.49
CA ARG A 94 -15.78 -7.35 0.76
C ARG A 94 -17.21 -6.87 0.61
N LEU A 95 -17.81 -7.18 -0.53
CA LEU A 95 -19.23 -7.00 -0.73
C LEU A 95 -19.98 -8.00 0.16
N THR A 96 -21.14 -7.61 0.66
CA THR A 96 -22.09 -8.57 1.25
C THR A 96 -22.60 -9.54 0.18
N GLN A 97 -23.24 -10.63 0.58
CA GLN A 97 -23.83 -11.57 -0.37
C GLN A 97 -24.90 -10.90 -1.25
N GLU A 98 -25.71 -10.02 -0.65
CA GLU A 98 -26.73 -9.23 -1.36
C GLU A 98 -26.09 -8.28 -2.38
N GLN A 99 -25.08 -7.50 -1.95
CA GLN A 99 -24.35 -6.59 -2.84
C GLN A 99 -23.67 -7.36 -3.99
N SER A 100 -23.08 -8.52 -3.70
CA SER A 100 -22.48 -9.38 -4.71
C SER A 100 -23.51 -9.87 -5.72
N THR A 101 -24.71 -10.23 -5.27
CA THR A 101 -25.82 -10.65 -6.12
C THR A 101 -26.34 -9.49 -6.98
N LEU A 102 -26.48 -8.30 -6.42
CA LEU A 102 -26.87 -7.09 -7.15
C LEU A 102 -25.88 -6.73 -8.26
N VAL A 103 -24.57 -6.81 -7.97
CA VAL A 103 -23.51 -6.57 -8.95
C VAL A 103 -23.55 -7.61 -10.08
N LYS A 104 -23.77 -8.89 -9.74
CA LYS A 104 -23.88 -9.98 -10.73
C LYS A 104 -25.10 -9.83 -11.64
N ASN A 105 -26.22 -9.38 -11.09
CA ASN A 105 -27.48 -9.23 -11.82
C ASN A 105 -27.57 -7.89 -12.58
N ASN A 106 -26.56 -7.02 -12.50
CA ASN A 106 -26.56 -5.76 -13.20
C ASN A 106 -26.43 -6.00 -14.72
N PRO A 107 -27.41 -5.56 -15.54
CA PRO A 107 -27.44 -5.86 -16.97
C PRO A 107 -26.27 -5.24 -17.74
N ILE A 108 -25.76 -4.09 -17.29
CA ILE A 108 -24.61 -3.41 -17.91
C ILE A 108 -23.35 -4.23 -17.66
N ILE A 109 -23.11 -4.64 -16.41
CA ILE A 109 -21.95 -5.46 -16.05
C ILE A 109 -22.00 -6.81 -16.78
N TYR A 110 -23.17 -7.45 -16.82
CA TYR A 110 -23.36 -8.72 -17.53
C TYR A 110 -23.03 -8.59 -19.03
N SER A 111 -23.57 -7.57 -19.70
CA SER A 111 -23.30 -7.35 -21.14
C SER A 111 -21.82 -7.09 -21.43
N LEU A 112 -21.13 -6.32 -20.57
CA LEU A 112 -19.69 -6.09 -20.69
C LEU A 112 -18.89 -7.37 -20.46
N LEU A 113 -19.27 -8.21 -19.50
CA LEU A 113 -18.60 -9.51 -19.27
C LEU A 113 -18.75 -10.44 -20.47
N VAL A 114 -19.94 -10.52 -21.06
CA VAL A 114 -20.19 -11.34 -22.27
C VAL A 114 -19.34 -10.84 -23.45
N GLN A 115 -19.31 -9.54 -23.70
CA GLN A 115 -18.47 -8.95 -24.74
C GLN A 115 -16.98 -9.24 -24.51
N ARG A 116 -16.52 -9.24 -23.26
CA ARG A 116 -15.14 -9.61 -22.91
C ARG A 116 -14.81 -11.05 -23.28
N GLU A 117 -15.71 -11.98 -22.98
CA GLU A 117 -15.51 -13.41 -23.26
C GLU A 117 -15.54 -13.70 -24.78
N GLN A 118 -16.43 -13.03 -25.52
CA GLN A 118 -16.43 -13.10 -26.99
C GLN A 118 -15.10 -12.61 -27.58
N LEU A 119 -14.62 -11.44 -27.13
CA LEU A 119 -13.33 -10.90 -27.58
C LEU A 119 -12.14 -11.79 -27.17
N LYS A 120 -12.22 -12.48 -26.02
CA LYS A 120 -11.19 -13.46 -25.61
C LYS A 120 -11.10 -14.64 -26.56
N GLY A 121 -12.23 -15.10 -27.10
CA GLY A 121 -12.29 -16.23 -28.04
C GLY A 121 -11.89 -15.85 -29.47
N CYS A 122 -12.24 -14.64 -29.93
CA CYS A 122 -12.02 -14.23 -31.31
C CYS A 122 -10.62 -13.63 -31.58
N LEU A 123 -9.93 -13.06 -30.58
CA LEU A 123 -8.71 -12.28 -30.80
C LEU A 123 -7.42 -13.03 -30.43
N LYS A 124 -6.52 -13.20 -31.41
CA LYS A 124 -5.09 -13.49 -31.14
C LYS A 124 -4.42 -12.24 -30.58
N ASN A 125 -3.53 -12.39 -29.59
CA ASN A 125 -2.89 -11.27 -28.87
C ASN A 125 -3.87 -10.27 -28.22
N ARG A 126 -4.98 -10.77 -27.67
CA ARG A 126 -6.07 -10.01 -27.03
C ARG A 126 -5.66 -8.89 -26.07
N THR A 127 -4.60 -9.06 -25.28
CA THR A 127 -4.10 -8.04 -24.34
C THR A 127 -3.55 -6.78 -25.02
N LYS A 128 -3.17 -6.86 -26.30
CA LYS A 128 -2.70 -5.72 -27.10
C LYS A 128 -3.83 -5.09 -27.93
N HIS A 129 -4.99 -5.74 -28.04
CA HIS A 129 -6.09 -5.27 -28.88
C HIS A 129 -6.87 -4.13 -28.20
N LEU A 130 -7.02 -3.00 -28.89
CA LEU A 130 -7.62 -1.77 -28.35
C LEU A 130 -9.01 -1.99 -27.74
N LYS A 131 -9.92 -2.67 -28.46
CA LYS A 131 -11.29 -2.96 -27.96
C LYS A 131 -11.29 -3.78 -26.67
N TYR A 132 -10.37 -4.74 -26.55
CA TYR A 132 -10.27 -5.57 -25.34
C TYR A 132 -9.71 -4.76 -24.16
N LYS A 133 -8.75 -3.88 -24.43
CA LYS A 133 -8.15 -2.99 -23.43
C LYS A 133 -9.15 -1.96 -22.89
N GLU A 134 -9.92 -1.33 -23.77
CA GLU A 134 -10.96 -0.36 -23.40
C GLU A 134 -12.07 -1.02 -22.58
N LEU A 135 -12.52 -2.19 -23.00
CA LEU A 135 -13.55 -2.95 -22.29
C LEU A 135 -13.06 -3.47 -20.93
N SER A 136 -11.79 -3.88 -20.83
CA SER A 136 -11.16 -4.20 -19.56
C SER A 136 -10.98 -2.98 -18.66
N TYR A 137 -10.84 -1.77 -19.19
CA TYR A 137 -10.79 -0.53 -18.40
C TYR A 137 -12.17 -0.16 -17.85
N LYS A 138 -13.25 -0.39 -18.60
CA LYS A 138 -14.63 -0.15 -18.13
C LYS A 138 -15.07 -1.09 -16.99
N LEU A 139 -14.44 -2.26 -16.88
CA LEU A 139 -14.76 -3.29 -15.88
C LEU A 139 -13.90 -3.22 -14.60
N ASN A 140 -12.80 -2.47 -14.59
CA ASN A 140 -11.85 -2.39 -13.46
C ASN A 140 -11.75 -0.97 -12.93
#